data_AF-A0A3C1FPQ7-F1
#
_entry.id   AF-A0A3C1FPQ7-F1
#
_cell.length_a   1.000
_cell.length_b   1.000
_cell.length_c   1.000
_cell.angle_alpha   90.00
_cell.angle_beta   90.00
_cell.angle_gamma   90.00
#
_symmetry.space_group_name_H-M   'P 1'
#
loop_
_entity.id
_entity.type
_entity.pdbx_description
1 polymer ?
#
loop_
_entity_poly.entity_id
_entity_poly.type
_entity_poly.pdbx_seq_one_letter_code
_entity_poly.pdbx_strand_id
1 'polypeptide(L)'
;AAATGTRQMREFSDDIAARCERNGRNPEDLKIIWGAQPLVAEDEREAQARQREIRERIPLEASLALMSGHFNYDLNSLDIDKPVGDLKVPGTQGMLEAYTKSNP
;
A
#
# COMPACT_ATOMS: atom_id res chain seq x y z
N ALA A 1 6.65 -4.67 -6.88
CA ALA A 1 5.83 -4.42 -5.68
C ALA A 1 6.12 -3.01 -5.16
N ALA A 2 5.14 -2.30 -4.61
CA ALA A 2 5.40 -1.02 -3.94
C ALA A 2 6.34 -1.29 -2.76
N ALA A 3 7.48 -0.62 -2.73
CA ALA A 3 8.45 -0.79 -1.67
C ALA A 3 7.86 -0.30 -0.34
N THR A 4 7.71 -1.19 0.62
CA THR A 4 7.21 -0.90 1.97
C THR A 4 8.35 -0.95 2.97
N GLY A 5 8.77 0.21 3.45
CA GLY A 5 9.88 0.35 4.39
C GLY A 5 11.21 0.74 3.74
N THR A 6 12.08 1.33 4.54
CA THR A 6 13.26 2.07 4.08
C THR A 6 14.25 1.23 3.25
N ARG A 7 14.39 -0.06 3.56
CA ARG A 7 15.25 -0.97 2.80
C ARG A 7 14.75 -1.18 1.37
N GLN A 8 13.47 -1.53 1.23
CA GLN A 8 12.86 -1.79 -0.08
C GLN A 8 12.80 -0.51 -0.92
N MET A 9 12.60 0.65 -0.28
CA MET A 9 12.60 1.95 -0.98
C MET A 9 13.99 2.25 -1.56
N ARG A 10 15.06 1.90 -0.84
CA ARG A 10 16.44 2.00 -1.33
C ARG A 10 16.67 1.06 -2.51
N GLU A 11 16.33 -0.23 -2.36
CA GLU A 11 16.46 -1.23 -3.43
C GLU A 11 15.74 -0.80 -4.71
N PHE A 12 14.53 -0.25 -4.59
CA PHE A 12 13.80 0.29 -5.73
C PHE A 12 14.48 1.52 -6.35
N SER A 13 14.97 2.44 -5.53
CA SER A 13 15.67 3.64 -6.02
C SER A 13 16.96 3.27 -6.77
N ASP A 14 17.72 2.32 -6.23
CA ASP A 14 18.95 1.81 -6.83
C ASP A 14 18.67 1.09 -8.15
N ASP A 15 17.60 0.27 -8.23
CA ASP A 15 17.18 -0.35 -9.48
C ASP A 15 16.82 0.71 -10.53
N ILE A 16 16.02 1.71 -10.17
CA ILE A 16 15.62 2.80 -11.08
C ILE A 16 16.84 3.58 -11.60
N ALA A 17 17.80 3.90 -10.73
CA ALA A 17 19.04 4.56 -11.13
C ALA A 17 19.83 3.72 -12.14
N ALA A 18 20.02 2.43 -11.84
CA ALA A 18 20.68 1.49 -12.75
C ALA A 18 19.95 1.38 -14.10
N ARG A 19 18.61 1.48 -14.14
CA ARG A 19 17.87 1.51 -15.42
C ARG A 19 18.10 2.80 -16.20
N CYS A 20 18.21 3.94 -15.52
CA CYS A 20 18.48 5.23 -16.17
C CYS A 20 19.84 5.20 -16.85
N GLU A 21 20.88 4.76 -16.14
CA GLU A 21 22.24 4.64 -16.68
C GLU A 21 22.30 3.71 -17.90
N ARG A 22 21.66 2.54 -17.83
CA ARG A 22 21.56 1.60 -18.96
C ARG A 22 20.90 2.19 -20.21
N ASN A 23 20.08 3.23 -20.05
CA ASN A 23 19.39 3.91 -21.13
C ASN A 23 20.00 5.30 -21.45
N GLY A 24 21.22 5.59 -20.96
CA GLY A 24 21.91 6.85 -21.23
C GLY A 24 21.25 8.08 -20.61
N ARG A 25 20.42 7.90 -19.58
CA ARG A 25 19.77 8.98 -18.82
C ARG A 25 20.50 9.22 -17.51
N ASN A 26 20.60 10.48 -17.10
CA ASN A 26 21.05 10.84 -15.77
C ASN A 26 19.99 10.42 -14.73
N PRO A 27 20.32 9.58 -13.73
CA PRO A 27 19.38 9.19 -12.67
C PRO A 27 18.76 10.37 -11.93
N GLU A 28 19.49 11.47 -11.77
CA GLU A 28 19.04 12.66 -11.05
C GLU A 28 17.87 13.37 -11.73
N ASP A 29 17.66 13.16 -13.03
CA ASP A 29 16.54 13.74 -13.78
C ASP A 29 15.21 13.03 -13.51
N LEU A 30 15.24 11.86 -12.87
CA LEU A 30 14.05 11.08 -12.55
C LEU A 30 13.77 11.11 -11.04
N LYS A 31 12.77 11.91 -10.65
CA LYS A 31 12.35 12.01 -9.25
C LYS A 31 11.41 10.87 -8.88
N ILE A 32 11.70 10.21 -7.76
CA ILE A 32 10.83 9.19 -7.16
C ILE A 32 10.03 9.86 -6.05
N ILE A 33 8.70 9.76 -6.14
CA ILE A 33 7.78 10.32 -5.16
C ILE A 33 7.13 9.17 -4.40
N TRP A 34 7.34 9.15 -3.09
CA TRP A 34 6.76 8.14 -2.20
C TRP A 34 5.43 8.63 -1.63
N GLY A 35 4.42 7.78 -1.68
CA GLY A 35 3.17 8.04 -0.96
C GLY A 35 3.37 7.91 0.55
N ALA A 36 2.92 8.91 1.30
CA ALA A 36 2.89 8.87 2.76
C ALA A 36 1.58 9.49 3.26
N GLN A 37 1.02 8.92 4.32
CA GLN A 37 -0.19 9.43 4.99
C GLN A 37 0.12 9.70 6.47
N PRO A 38 0.83 10.80 6.78
CA PRO A 38 1.18 11.12 8.16
C PRO A 38 -0.05 11.57 8.96
N LEU A 39 -0.16 11.11 10.20
CA LEU A 39 -1.10 11.62 11.19
C LEU A 39 -0.32 12.46 12.21
N VAL A 40 -0.65 13.75 12.26
CA VAL A 40 0.11 14.75 13.06
C VAL A 40 -0.78 15.32 14.16
N ALA A 41 -0.21 15.46 15.35
CA ALA A 41 -0.81 16.04 16.54
C ALA A 41 0.29 16.66 17.42
N GLU A 42 -0.07 17.30 18.54
CA GLU A 42 0.92 17.94 19.42
C GLU A 42 1.86 16.92 20.06
N ASP A 43 1.34 15.73 20.36
CA ASP A 43 2.11 14.59 20.86
C ASP A 43 1.63 13.26 20.25
N GLU A 44 2.39 12.19 20.53
CA GLU A 44 2.10 10.85 20.01
C GLU A 44 0.77 10.28 20.54
N ARG A 45 0.43 10.55 21.80
CA ARG A 45 -0.81 10.04 22.41
C ARG A 45 -2.02 10.63 21.70
N GLU A 46 -1.98 11.92 21.38
CA GLU A 46 -3.02 12.60 20.63
C GLU A 46 -3.09 12.09 19.19
N ALA A 47 -1.96 11.89 18.51
CA ALA A 47 -1.93 11.35 17.15
C ALA A 47 -2.57 9.95 17.08
N GLN A 48 -2.25 9.07 18.03
CA GLN A 48 -2.86 7.75 18.14
C GLN A 48 -4.35 7.82 18.48
N ALA A 49 -4.79 8.78 19.30
CA ALA A 49 -6.21 8.99 19.59
C ALA A 49 -6.98 9.41 18.33
N ARG A 50 -6.46 10.37 17.57
CA ARG A 50 -7.04 10.79 16.28
C ARG A 50 -7.07 9.64 15.27
N GLN A 51 -6.03 8.81 15.24
CA GLN A 51 -6.00 7.62 14.38
C GLN A 51 -7.15 6.66 14.69
N ARG A 52 -7.42 6.40 15.97
CA ARG A 52 -8.54 5.54 16.40
C ARG A 52 -9.88 6.15 16.01
N GLU A 53 -10.09 7.43 16.28
CA GLU A 53 -11.33 8.14 15.91
C GLU A 53 -11.60 8.10 14.40
N ILE A 54 -10.56 8.32 13.58
CA ILE A 54 -10.69 8.22 12.11
C ILE A 54 -11.08 6.80 11.72
N ARG A 55 -10.44 5.77 12.27
CA ARG A 55 -10.74 4.37 11.96
C ARG A 55 -12.17 3.97 12.34
N GLU A 56 -12.63 4.38 13.52
CA GLU A 56 -14.00 4.11 14.01
C GLU A 56 -15.08 4.74 13.13
N ARG A 57 -14.75 5.81 12.39
CA ARG A 57 -15.67 6.49 11.47
C ARG A 57 -15.71 5.88 10.07
N ILE A 58 -14.82 4.95 9.74
CA ILE A 58 -14.78 4.33 8.41
C ILE A 58 -15.72 3.12 8.41
N PRO A 59 -16.83 3.14 7.66
CA PRO A 59 -17.68 1.96 7.51
C PRO A 59 -16.90 0.83 6.83
N LEU A 60 -17.09 -0.38 7.32
CA LEU A 60 -16.43 -1.56 6.77
C LEU A 60 -16.79 -1.75 5.29
N GLU A 61 -18.07 -1.59 4.95
CA GLU A 61 -18.60 -1.73 3.60
C GLU A 61 -17.97 -0.72 2.63
N ALA A 62 -17.66 0.49 3.10
CA ALA A 62 -16.97 1.50 2.30
C ALA A 62 -15.54 1.07 1.97
N SER A 63 -14.84 0.46 2.94
CA SER A 63 -13.50 -0.09 2.73
C SER A 63 -13.52 -1.27 1.75
N LEU A 64 -14.48 -2.18 1.92
CA LEU A 64 -14.67 -3.33 1.03
C LEU A 64 -15.00 -2.90 -0.39
N ALA A 65 -15.91 -1.94 -0.58
CA ALA A 65 -16.25 -1.42 -1.90
C ALA A 65 -15.03 -0.82 -2.62
N LEU A 66 -14.22 -0.03 -1.92
CA LEU A 66 -12.98 0.54 -2.46
C LEU A 66 -11.98 -0.55 -2.87
N MET A 67 -11.78 -1.55 -2.03
CA MET A 67 -10.87 -2.66 -2.32
C MET A 67 -11.38 -3.55 -3.46
N SER A 68 -12.68 -3.82 -3.50
CA SER A 68 -13.34 -4.55 -4.58
C SER A 68 -13.16 -3.88 -5.94
N GLY A 69 -13.19 -2.55 -6.01
CA GLY A 69 -12.88 -1.80 -7.22
C GLY A 69 -11.46 -2.06 -7.73
N HIS A 70 -10.46 -2.05 -6.85
CA HIS A 70 -9.07 -2.28 -7.24
C HIS A 70 -8.76 -3.72 -7.66
N PHE A 71 -9.43 -4.68 -7.03
CA PHE A 71 -9.25 -6.11 -7.32
C PHE A 71 -10.19 -6.62 -8.40
N ASN A 72 -11.22 -5.85 -8.77
CA ASN A 72 -12.31 -6.28 -9.63
C ASN A 72 -12.92 -7.62 -9.14
N TYR A 73 -13.11 -7.71 -7.83
CA TYR A 73 -13.63 -8.89 -7.12
C TYR A 73 -14.49 -8.44 -5.94
N ASP A 74 -15.68 -9.01 -5.77
CA ASP A 74 -16.56 -8.67 -4.65
C ASP A 74 -16.05 -9.30 -3.34
N LEU A 75 -15.42 -8.48 -2.50
CA LEU A 75 -14.87 -8.89 -1.22
C LEU A 75 -15.93 -9.00 -0.13
N ASN A 76 -17.11 -8.40 -0.33
CA ASN A 76 -18.20 -8.51 0.64
C ASN A 76 -18.78 -9.94 0.70
N SER A 77 -18.48 -10.76 -0.32
CA SER A 77 -18.81 -12.18 -0.35
C SER A 77 -17.87 -13.08 0.48
N LEU A 78 -16.77 -12.53 0.99
CA LEU A 78 -15.74 -13.26 1.72
C LEU A 78 -15.87 -13.10 3.24
N ASP A 79 -15.37 -14.10 3.97
CA ASP A 79 -15.17 -14.01 5.41
C ASP A 79 -13.89 -13.21 5.70
N ILE A 80 -14.07 -11.95 6.12
CA ILE A 80 -12.97 -10.99 6.32
C ILE A 80 -12.07 -11.31 7.52
N ASP A 81 -12.50 -12.22 8.40
CA ASP A 81 -11.70 -12.69 9.54
C ASP A 81 -10.78 -13.86 9.17
N LYS A 82 -10.87 -14.37 7.94
CA LYS A 82 -9.98 -15.41 7.41
C LYS A 82 -8.82 -14.80 6.62
N PRO A 83 -7.64 -15.44 6.62
CA PRO A 83 -6.54 -15.03 5.75
C PRO A 83 -6.98 -15.00 4.28
N VAL A 84 -6.52 -14.00 3.54
CA VAL A 84 -6.82 -13.82 2.11
C VAL A 84 -6.30 -15.00 1.27
N GLY A 85 -5.28 -15.72 1.74
CA GLY A 85 -4.75 -16.93 1.10
C GLY A 85 -4.34 -16.70 -0.36
N ASP A 86 -4.64 -17.67 -1.22
CA ASP A 86 -4.38 -17.63 -2.67
C ASP A 86 -5.57 -17.07 -3.47
N LEU A 87 -6.23 -16.02 -2.96
CA LEU A 87 -7.36 -15.40 -3.67
C LEU A 87 -6.92 -14.92 -5.06
N LYS A 88 -7.46 -15.52 -6.12
CA LYS A 88 -7.17 -15.09 -7.50
C LYS A 88 -8.16 -14.01 -7.91
N VAL A 89 -7.69 -12.77 -7.93
CA VAL A 89 -8.47 -11.62 -8.40
C VAL A 89 -8.11 -11.29 -9.85
N PRO A 90 -9.03 -10.78 -10.68
CA PRO A 90 -8.71 -10.36 -12.04
C PRO A 90 -8.07 -8.96 -12.13
N GLY A 91 -8.15 -8.17 -11.06
CA GLY A 91 -7.58 -6.81 -10.98
C GLY A 91 -6.12 -6.78 -10.51
N THR A 92 -5.79 -5.79 -9.68
CA THR A 92 -4.41 -5.39 -9.38
C THR A 92 -3.65 -6.43 -8.54
N GLN A 93 -2.91 -7.34 -9.19
CA GLN A 93 -2.14 -8.41 -8.53
C GLN A 93 -1.09 -7.87 -7.56
N GLY A 94 -0.37 -6.80 -7.94
CA GLY A 94 0.69 -6.25 -7.10
C GLY A 94 0.20 -5.70 -5.75
N MET A 95 -1.06 -5.26 -5.67
CA MET A 95 -1.66 -4.80 -4.43
C MET A 95 -2.11 -5.97 -3.55
N LEU A 96 -2.63 -7.04 -4.16
CA LEU A 96 -2.96 -8.28 -3.45
C LEU A 96 -1.70 -8.91 -2.86
N GLU A 97 -0.62 -9.03 -3.63
CA GLU A 97 0.67 -9.54 -3.14
C GLU A 97 1.22 -8.72 -1.96
N ALA A 98 1.11 -7.40 -2.02
CA ALA A 98 1.54 -6.52 -0.94
C ALA A 98 0.70 -6.74 0.32
N TYR A 99 -0.61 -6.94 0.17
CA TYR A 99 -1.53 -7.22 1.27
C TYR A 99 -1.21 -8.56 1.95
N THR A 100 -1.11 -9.65 1.17
CA THR A 100 -0.81 -11.00 1.69
C THR A 100 0.55 -11.07 2.38
N LYS A 101 1.58 -10.38 1.87
CA LYS A 101 2.90 -10.32 2.52
C LYS A 101 2.90 -9.54 3.84
N SER A 102 2.00 -8.56 3.98
CA SER A 102 1.93 -7.71 5.17
C SER A 102 1.04 -8.28 6.28
N ASN A 103 0.17 -9.25 5.94
CA ASN A 103 -0.77 -9.91 6.85
C ASN A 103 -0.76 -11.43 6.57
N PRO A 104 0.27 -12.16 7.02
CA PRO A 104 0.43 -13.58 6.75
C PRO A 104 -0.63 -14.47 7.43
#